data_AF-I1W1U2-F1
#
_entry.id   AF-I1W1U2-F1
#
_cell.length_a   1.000
_cell.length_b   1.000
_cell.length_c   1.000
_cell.angle_alpha   90.00
_cell.angle_beta   90.00
_cell.angle_gamma   90.00
#
_symmetry.space_group_name_H-M   'P 1'
#
loop_
_entity.id
_entity.type
_entity.pdbx_description
1 polymer ?
#
loop_
_entity_poly.entity_id
_entity_poly.type
_entity_poly.pdbx_seq_one_letter_code
_entity_poly.pdbx_strand_id
1 'polypeptide(L)'
;GDDPKRMRTANSLFAFFMAVGNVLGYAAGAYSHLHKMFPFTITKACDVYCANLKSCFFLSITLLLVLTIVALTSVKETTPNDGVVAEGEIEPQSTTAKSVPFFGQMIAAFRELRRPMLVLLLVTCLNWVAWFPFLLFDTDWMGREVYGGQVGKGRLYDLGVRAGALGLMLNAVVLGFMSLAIEPLGRWVGGVKRLWGIVNFLLA
;
A
#
# COMPACT_ATOMS: atom_id res chain seq x y z
N GLY A 1 21.04 4.86 -14.41
CA GLY A 1 19.73 4.21 -14.29
C GLY A 1 18.63 5.14 -14.74
N ASP A 2 18.68 5.60 -15.98
CA ASP A 2 17.84 6.71 -16.48
C ASP A 2 16.91 6.27 -17.62
N ASP A 3 16.44 5.02 -17.55
CA ASP A 3 15.57 4.45 -18.58
C ASP A 3 14.10 4.72 -18.24
N PRO A 4 13.42 5.68 -18.92
CA PRO A 4 12.03 6.03 -18.62
C PRO A 4 11.08 4.85 -18.85
N LYS A 5 11.46 3.88 -19.69
CA LYS A 5 10.73 2.61 -19.87
C LYS A 5 10.79 1.74 -18.61
N ARG A 6 11.98 1.59 -17.99
CA ARG A 6 12.14 0.82 -16.74
C ARG A 6 11.38 1.47 -15.59
N MET A 7 11.43 2.80 -15.48
CA MET A 7 10.66 3.53 -14.47
C MET A 7 9.15 3.37 -14.64
N ARG A 8 8.65 3.38 -15.89
CA ARG A 8 7.23 3.12 -16.17
C ARG A 8 6.82 1.71 -15.75
N THR A 9 7.62 0.69 -16.08
CA THR A 9 7.35 -0.70 -15.67
C THR A 9 7.43 -0.89 -14.15
N ALA A 10 8.37 -0.23 -13.47
CA ALA A 10 8.45 -0.28 -12.02
C ALA A 10 7.21 0.34 -11.36
N ASN A 11 6.73 1.48 -11.85
CA ASN A 11 5.54 2.14 -11.34
C ASN A 11 4.26 1.33 -11.60
N SER A 12 4.15 0.65 -12.75
CA SER A 12 2.99 -0.21 -13.02
C SER A 12 2.97 -1.45 -12.12
N LEU A 13 4.12 -2.08 -11.89
CA LEU A 13 4.26 -3.18 -10.93
C LEU A 13 3.94 -2.74 -9.50
N PHE A 14 4.42 -1.56 -9.08
CA PHE A 14 4.11 -0.99 -7.77
C PHE A 14 2.60 -0.80 -7.59
N ALA A 15 1.92 -0.20 -8.58
CA ALA A 15 0.47 -0.01 -8.53
C ALA A 15 -0.29 -1.35 -8.50
N PHE A 16 0.16 -2.35 -9.27
CA PHE A 16 -0.42 -3.69 -9.25
C PHE A 16 -0.29 -4.36 -7.88
N PHE A 17 0.91 -4.39 -7.29
CA PHE A 17 1.11 -4.99 -5.97
C PHE A 17 0.39 -4.22 -4.86
N MET A 18 0.25 -2.90 -4.98
CA MET A 18 -0.57 -2.10 -4.07
C MET A 18 -2.05 -2.51 -4.16
N ALA A 19 -2.59 -2.71 -5.37
CA ALA A 19 -3.95 -3.21 -5.55
C ALA A 19 -4.13 -4.62 -4.97
N VAL A 20 -3.18 -5.53 -5.20
CA VAL A 20 -3.18 -6.88 -4.61
C VAL A 20 -3.19 -6.81 -3.08
N GLY A 21 -2.36 -5.95 -2.49
CA GLY A 21 -2.33 -5.72 -1.04
C GLY A 21 -3.68 -5.25 -0.49
N ASN A 22 -4.33 -4.29 -1.17
CA ASN A 22 -5.65 -3.80 -0.78
C ASN A 22 -6.71 -4.91 -0.88
N VAL A 23 -6.73 -5.69 -1.96
CA VAL A 23 -7.65 -6.83 -2.11
C VAL A 23 -7.47 -7.84 -0.98
N LEU A 24 -6.23 -8.24 -0.70
CA LEU A 24 -5.92 -9.19 0.38
C LEU A 24 -6.30 -8.63 1.75
N GLY A 25 -6.05 -7.35 2.01
CA GLY A 25 -6.41 -6.68 3.26
C GLY A 25 -7.92 -6.62 3.48
N TYR A 26 -8.69 -6.19 2.49
CA TYR A 26 -10.16 -6.14 2.58
C TYR A 26 -10.77 -7.54 2.65
N ALA A 27 -10.22 -8.51 1.90
CA ALA A 27 -10.65 -9.91 1.97
C ALA A 27 -10.40 -10.52 3.36
N ALA A 28 -9.24 -10.27 3.96
CA ALA A 28 -8.92 -10.71 5.32
C ALA A 28 -9.86 -10.09 6.36
N GLY A 29 -10.28 -8.84 6.17
CA GLY A 29 -11.27 -8.17 7.02
C GLY A 29 -12.70 -8.70 6.85
N ALA A 30 -13.08 -9.10 5.63
CA ALA A 30 -14.40 -9.68 5.35
C ALA A 30 -14.52 -11.15 5.80
N TYR A 31 -13.41 -11.89 5.84
CA TYR A 31 -13.42 -13.31 6.14
C TYR A 31 -13.55 -13.60 7.64
N SER A 32 -14.57 -14.38 8.01
CA SER A 32 -15.00 -14.57 9.40
C SER A 32 -14.40 -15.79 10.11
N HIS A 33 -13.72 -16.67 9.37
CA HIS A 33 -13.17 -17.93 9.89
C HIS A 33 -11.65 -17.94 9.96
N LEU A 34 -11.00 -16.78 9.88
CA LEU A 34 -9.54 -16.68 9.87
C LEU A 34 -8.91 -17.18 11.20
N HIS A 35 -9.63 -17.05 12.32
CA HIS A 35 -9.28 -17.65 13.62
C HIS A 35 -9.12 -19.19 13.60
N LYS A 36 -9.71 -19.92 12.62
CA LYS A 36 -9.56 -21.39 12.53
C LYS A 36 -8.18 -21.82 12.05
N MET A 37 -7.50 -21.00 11.26
CA MET A 37 -6.14 -21.28 10.78
C MET A 37 -5.10 -21.09 11.90
N PHE A 38 -5.42 -20.24 12.87
CA PHE A 38 -4.56 -19.92 14.01
C PHE A 38 -5.30 -20.16 15.34
N PRO A 39 -5.57 -21.42 15.72
CA PRO A 39 -6.37 -21.75 16.91
C PRO A 39 -5.78 -21.22 18.24
N PHE A 40 -4.49 -20.83 18.26
CA PHE A 40 -3.83 -20.17 19.38
C PHE A 40 -4.39 -18.76 19.69
N THR A 41 -5.19 -18.17 18.79
CA THR A 41 -5.74 -16.82 18.98
C THR A 41 -7.03 -16.75 19.79
N ILE A 42 -7.71 -17.87 20.03
CA ILE A 42 -8.94 -17.92 20.84
C ILE A 42 -8.58 -18.03 22.32
N THR A 43 -9.04 -17.09 23.15
CA THR A 43 -8.90 -17.14 24.61
C THR A 43 -10.25 -16.90 25.28
N LYS A 44 -10.41 -17.30 26.55
CA LYS A 44 -11.69 -17.13 27.29
C LYS A 44 -12.17 -15.68 27.42
N ALA A 45 -11.32 -14.69 27.16
CA ALA A 45 -11.64 -13.26 27.24
C ALA A 45 -11.86 -12.61 25.86
N CYS A 46 -11.64 -13.33 24.75
CA CYS A 46 -11.60 -12.78 23.40
C CYS A 46 -12.61 -13.53 22.52
N ASP A 47 -13.71 -12.85 22.18
CA ASP A 47 -14.76 -13.37 21.29
C ASP A 47 -14.23 -13.55 19.86
N VAL A 48 -14.99 -14.24 19.00
CA VAL A 48 -14.64 -14.59 17.61
C VAL A 48 -14.13 -13.39 16.81
N TYR A 49 -14.68 -12.20 17.05
CA TYR A 49 -14.24 -10.96 16.43
C TYR A 49 -12.83 -10.54 16.85
N CYS A 50 -12.55 -10.57 18.15
CA CYS A 50 -11.24 -10.28 18.72
C CYS A 50 -10.19 -11.31 18.26
N ALA A 51 -10.57 -12.60 18.16
CA ALA A 51 -9.71 -13.65 17.65
C ALA A 51 -9.35 -13.44 16.17
N ASN A 52 -10.32 -13.05 15.33
CA ASN A 52 -10.08 -12.72 13.92
C ASN A 52 -9.13 -11.52 13.76
N LEU A 53 -9.33 -10.43 14.52
CA LEU A 53 -8.45 -9.26 14.52
C LEU A 53 -7.00 -9.64 14.89
N LYS A 54 -6.83 -10.41 15.96
CA LYS A 54 -5.54 -10.91 16.39
C LYS A 54 -4.88 -11.78 15.31
N SER A 55 -5.65 -12.66 14.68
CA SER A 55 -5.15 -13.53 13.59
C SER A 55 -4.71 -12.73 12.35
N CYS A 56 -5.45 -11.67 11.99
CA CYS A 56 -5.10 -10.77 10.89
C CYS A 56 -3.78 -10.02 11.18
N PHE A 57 -3.59 -9.58 12.42
CA PHE A 57 -2.35 -8.92 12.84
C PHE A 57 -1.14 -9.86 12.75
N PHE A 58 -1.27 -11.12 13.20
CA PHE A 58 -0.20 -12.11 13.07
C PHE A 58 0.12 -12.43 11.60
N LEU A 59 -0.90 -12.56 10.76
CA LEU A 59 -0.72 -12.77 9.32
C LEU A 59 0.03 -11.60 8.69
N SER A 60 -0.36 -10.36 9.01
CA SER A 60 0.30 -9.15 8.52
C SER A 60 1.78 -9.09 8.92
N ILE A 61 2.11 -9.33 10.20
CA ILE A 61 3.50 -9.35 10.67
C ILE A 61 4.30 -10.44 9.95
N THR A 62 3.76 -11.64 9.82
CA THR A 62 4.44 -12.76 9.18
C THR A 62 4.71 -12.46 7.71
N LEU A 63 3.72 -11.91 7.00
CA LEU A 63 3.85 -11.52 5.59
C LEU A 63 4.87 -10.39 5.42
N LEU A 64 4.85 -9.37 6.28
CA LEU A 64 5.83 -8.28 6.25
C LEU A 64 7.25 -8.79 6.51
N LEU A 65 7.44 -9.69 7.48
CA LEU A 65 8.75 -10.29 7.76
C LEU A 65 9.25 -11.08 6.55
N VAL A 66 8.42 -11.95 5.98
CA VAL A 66 8.79 -12.76 4.81
C VAL A 66 9.16 -11.85 3.64
N LEU A 67 8.34 -10.84 3.32
CA LEU A 67 8.62 -9.91 2.22
C LEU A 67 9.91 -9.11 2.47
N THR A 68 10.14 -8.68 3.71
CA THR A 68 11.37 -7.95 4.07
C THR A 68 12.59 -8.84 3.90
N ILE A 69 12.53 -10.09 4.37
CA ILE A 69 13.62 -11.06 4.18
C ILE A 69 13.88 -11.27 2.70
N VAL A 70 12.83 -11.56 1.91
CA VAL A 70 12.95 -11.76 0.47
C VAL A 70 13.55 -10.55 -0.22
N ALA A 71 13.12 -9.33 0.12
CA ALA A 71 13.65 -8.10 -0.44
C ALA A 71 15.14 -7.94 -0.13
N LEU A 72 15.52 -8.11 1.14
CA LEU A 72 16.91 -7.98 1.59
C LEU A 72 17.82 -9.08 1.00
N THR A 73 17.29 -10.27 0.72
CA THR A 73 18.08 -11.35 0.11
C THR A 73 18.14 -11.29 -1.41
N SER A 74 17.10 -10.73 -2.06
CA SER A 74 17.00 -10.69 -3.52
C SER A 74 17.71 -9.47 -4.10
N VAL A 75 17.77 -8.37 -3.37
CA VAL A 75 18.49 -7.16 -3.76
C VAL A 75 19.95 -7.30 -3.33
N LYS A 76 20.83 -7.46 -4.31
CA LYS A 76 22.27 -7.30 -4.08
C LYS A 76 22.55 -5.81 -3.96
N GLU A 77 22.77 -5.35 -2.73
CA GLU A 77 23.29 -4.02 -2.48
C GLU A 77 24.75 -3.96 -2.93
N THR A 78 25.04 -3.13 -3.94
CA THR A 78 26.42 -2.68 -4.19
C THR A 78 26.78 -1.69 -3.09
N THR A 79 27.67 -2.10 -2.19
CA THR A 79 28.26 -1.19 -1.21
C THR A 79 28.90 0.00 -1.92
N PRO A 80 28.74 1.24 -1.43
CA PRO A 80 29.36 2.44 -2.03
C PRO A 80 30.90 2.44 -2.17
N ASN A 81 31.57 1.35 -1.76
CA ASN A 81 33.03 1.19 -1.83
C ASN A 81 33.54 0.51 -3.12
N ASP A 82 32.67 -0.04 -3.97
CA ASP A 82 33.11 -0.60 -5.25
C ASP A 82 32.85 0.39 -6.39
N GLY A 83 33.88 1.20 -6.66
CA GLY A 83 34.10 1.81 -7.98
C GLY A 83 33.08 2.88 -8.39
N VAL A 84 33.19 4.07 -7.81
CA VAL A 84 32.70 5.30 -8.46
C VAL A 84 33.53 5.50 -9.74
N VAL A 85 32.99 5.07 -10.87
CA VAL A 85 33.42 5.55 -12.20
C VAL A 85 32.20 6.06 -12.95
N ALA A 86 32.28 7.34 -13.33
CA ALA A 86 31.44 8.11 -14.26
C ALA A 86 30.01 8.45 -13.78
N GLU A 87 29.57 9.70 -13.66
CA GLU A 87 29.99 10.96 -14.30
C GLU A 87 29.45 12.16 -13.49
N GLY A 88 30.26 13.21 -13.29
CA GLY A 88 29.85 14.51 -12.76
C GLY A 88 30.75 15.05 -11.65
N GLU A 89 31.85 15.71 -12.04
CA GLU A 89 32.90 16.30 -11.21
C GLU A 89 32.42 17.27 -10.11
N ILE A 90 32.88 17.07 -8.85
CA ILE A 90 33.51 18.08 -7.96
C ILE A 90 34.46 17.32 -6.99
N GLU A 91 35.78 17.41 -7.18
CA GLU A 91 36.81 17.04 -6.19
C GLU A 91 36.98 18.17 -5.12
N PRO A 92 37.79 18.00 -4.05
CA PRO A 92 37.83 16.91 -3.08
C PRO A 92 37.71 17.49 -1.65
N GLN A 93 37.00 16.85 -0.73
CA GLN A 93 37.27 17.10 0.70
C GLN A 93 37.13 15.81 1.49
N SER A 94 38.30 15.17 1.65
CA SER A 94 38.63 14.34 2.78
C SER A 94 38.16 15.00 4.08
N THR A 95 37.23 14.37 4.79
CA THR A 95 37.24 14.35 6.26
C THR A 95 36.45 13.13 6.72
N THR A 96 37.22 12.12 7.11
CA THR A 96 36.93 11.20 8.21
C THR A 96 35.53 10.58 8.19
N ALA A 97 35.47 9.33 7.73
CA ALA A 97 34.35 8.42 7.92
C ALA A 97 33.94 8.35 9.40
N LYS A 98 33.04 9.22 9.83
CA LYS A 98 32.30 9.07 11.07
C LYS A 98 31.15 8.12 10.74
N SER A 99 31.09 6.99 11.43
CA SER A 99 29.91 6.12 11.40
C SER A 99 28.73 6.90 11.98
N VAL A 100 28.01 7.61 11.11
CA VAL A 100 26.73 8.21 11.49
C VAL A 100 25.80 7.03 11.82
N PRO A 101 25.10 7.03 12.96
CA PRO A 101 24.11 6.00 13.25
C PRO A 101 23.09 5.96 12.10
N PHE A 102 22.56 4.78 11.78
CA PHE A 102 21.63 4.51 10.67
C PHE A 102 20.55 5.59 10.46
N PHE A 103 19.98 6.11 11.55
CA PHE A 103 18.99 7.19 11.51
C PHE A 103 19.54 8.54 11.01
N GLY A 104 20.81 8.84 11.25
CA GLY A 104 21.49 10.03 10.73
C GLY A 104 21.71 9.96 9.21
N GLN A 105 22.06 8.79 8.67
CA GLN A 105 22.12 8.57 7.23
C GLN A 105 20.73 8.67 6.58
N MET A 106 19.70 8.13 7.22
CA MET A 106 18.32 8.24 6.73
C MET A 106 17.85 9.70 6.70
N ILE A 107 18.10 10.49 7.75
CA ILE A 107 17.74 11.91 7.80
C ILE A 107 18.55 12.73 6.77
N ALA A 108 19.84 12.41 6.58
CA ALA A 108 20.66 13.04 5.56
C ALA A 108 20.11 12.76 4.14
N ALA A 109 19.73 11.53 3.84
CA ALA A 109 19.11 11.16 2.57
C ALA A 109 17.79 11.91 2.33
N PHE A 110 16.94 12.05 3.36
CA PHE A 110 15.73 12.88 3.29
C PHE A 110 16.03 14.36 3.00
N ARG A 111 17.15 14.88 3.49
CA ARG A 111 17.55 16.28 3.27
C ARG A 111 18.18 16.53 1.90
N GLU A 112 18.83 15.52 1.33
CA GLU A 112 19.41 15.57 -0.03
C GLU A 112 18.34 15.49 -1.14
N LEU A 113 17.14 15.00 -0.82
CA LEU A 113 16.02 14.93 -1.77
C LEU A 113 15.51 16.33 -2.17
N ARG A 114 15.32 16.52 -3.48
CA ARG A 114 14.83 17.77 -4.10
C ARG A 114 13.50 18.21 -3.46
N ARG A 115 13.32 19.50 -3.16
CA ARG A 115 12.11 20.05 -2.49
C ARG A 115 10.76 19.56 -3.05
N PRO A 116 10.51 19.53 -4.37
CA PRO A 116 9.32 18.91 -4.97
C PRO A 116 9.06 17.46 -4.53
N MET A 117 10.10 16.64 -4.37
CA MET A 117 9.98 15.24 -3.97
C MET A 117 9.51 15.11 -2.51
N LEU A 118 10.02 15.98 -1.62
CA LEU A 118 9.57 16.04 -0.23
C LEU A 118 8.10 16.47 -0.13
N VAL A 119 7.68 17.43 -0.95
CA VAL A 119 6.27 17.85 -1.01
C VAL A 119 5.40 16.69 -1.50
N LEU A 120 5.81 15.98 -2.55
CA LEU A 120 5.08 14.81 -3.06
C LEU A 120 4.96 13.70 -2.01
N LEU A 121 6.02 13.40 -1.28
CA LEU A 121 6.00 12.41 -0.21
C LEU A 121 5.05 12.80 0.92
N LEU A 122 5.09 14.07 1.34
CA LEU A 122 4.22 14.61 2.39
C LEU A 122 2.75 14.57 1.97
N VAL A 123 2.44 15.04 0.76
CA VAL A 123 1.08 14.99 0.20
C VAL A 123 0.59 13.54 0.10
N THR A 124 1.46 12.62 -0.33
CA THR A 124 1.11 11.19 -0.40
C THR A 124 0.81 10.62 0.98
N CYS A 125 1.61 10.95 1.99
CA CYS A 125 1.37 10.53 3.38
C CYS A 125 0.03 11.05 3.91
N LEU A 126 -0.23 12.35 3.74
CA LEU A 126 -1.50 12.97 4.15
C LEU A 126 -2.69 12.33 3.42
N ASN A 127 -2.54 12.01 2.14
CA ASN A 127 -3.58 11.34 1.34
C ASN A 127 -3.92 9.95 1.91
N TRP A 128 -2.92 9.14 2.25
CA TRP A 128 -3.15 7.82 2.85
C TRP A 128 -3.79 7.92 4.24
N VAL A 129 -3.39 8.91 5.05
CA VAL A 129 -4.02 9.17 6.36
C VAL A 129 -5.47 9.60 6.19
N ALA A 130 -5.78 10.45 5.21
CA ALA A 130 -7.13 10.90 4.93
C ALA A 130 -8.05 9.77 4.45
N TRP A 131 -7.51 8.77 3.76
CA TRP A 131 -8.28 7.63 3.29
C TRP A 131 -8.73 6.71 4.44
N PHE A 132 -7.95 6.60 5.52
CA PHE A 132 -8.28 5.68 6.61
C PHE A 132 -9.64 6.00 7.29
N PRO A 133 -9.93 7.23 7.73
CA PRO A 133 -11.25 7.59 8.26
C PRO A 133 -12.38 7.38 7.26
N PHE A 134 -12.14 7.62 5.96
CA PHE A 134 -13.13 7.42 4.92
C PHE A 134 -13.54 5.94 4.81
N LEU A 135 -12.58 5.01 4.81
CA LEU A 135 -12.87 3.57 4.78
C LEU A 135 -13.62 3.09 6.04
N LEU A 136 -13.26 3.63 7.21
CA LEU A 136 -13.98 3.34 8.45
C LEU A 136 -15.40 3.88 8.42
N PHE A 137 -15.59 5.09 7.90
CA PHE A 137 -16.91 5.67 7.76
C PHE A 137 -17.78 4.86 6.81
N ASP A 138 -17.28 4.46 5.64
CA ASP A 138 -18.03 3.65 4.67
C ASP A 138 -18.49 2.32 5.28
N THR A 139 -17.61 1.65 6.04
CA THR A 139 -17.93 0.36 6.67
C THR A 139 -18.85 0.51 7.89
N ASP A 140 -18.71 1.58 8.69
CA ASP A 140 -19.62 1.88 9.80
C ASP A 140 -21.01 2.29 9.30
N TRP A 141 -21.08 3.13 8.26
CA TRP A 141 -22.33 3.52 7.61
C TRP A 141 -23.06 2.29 7.06
N MET A 142 -22.34 1.39 6.42
CA MET A 142 -22.91 0.13 5.94
C MET A 142 -23.42 -0.77 7.09
N GLY A 143 -22.70 -0.79 8.22
CA GLY A 143 -23.09 -1.52 9.44
C GLY A 143 -24.33 -0.94 10.14
N ARG A 144 -24.38 0.38 10.29
CA ARG A 144 -25.42 1.10 11.05
C ARG A 144 -26.65 1.45 10.23
N GLU A 145 -26.46 2.10 9.09
CA GLU A 145 -27.54 2.73 8.34
C GLU A 145 -28.22 1.73 7.41
N VAL A 146 -27.45 0.94 6.66
CA VAL A 146 -28.00 -0.01 5.68
C VAL A 146 -28.49 -1.28 6.35
N TYR A 147 -27.69 -1.88 7.23
CA TYR A 147 -28.05 -3.13 7.92
C TYR A 147 -28.79 -2.90 9.25
N GLY A 148 -28.96 -1.64 9.70
CA GLY A 148 -29.68 -1.30 10.93
C GLY A 148 -29.02 -1.80 12.22
N GLY A 149 -27.73 -2.15 12.17
CA GLY A 149 -27.01 -2.76 13.29
C GLY A 149 -26.54 -1.75 14.33
N GLN A 150 -26.55 -2.13 15.62
CA GLN A 150 -25.93 -1.34 16.68
C GLN A 150 -24.55 -1.91 17.03
N VAL A 151 -23.56 -1.02 17.20
CA VAL A 151 -22.20 -1.40 17.60
C VAL A 151 -22.25 -2.15 18.93
N GLY A 152 -21.72 -3.37 18.95
CA GLY A 152 -21.68 -4.22 20.15
C GLY A 152 -23.02 -4.88 20.52
N LYS A 153 -24.06 -4.76 19.70
CA LYS A 153 -25.36 -5.42 19.92
C LYS A 153 -25.85 -6.13 18.67
N GLY A 154 -25.92 -7.45 18.76
CA GLY A 154 -26.46 -8.30 17.69
C GLY A 154 -25.50 -8.49 16.51
N ARG A 155 -25.87 -9.40 15.61
CA ARG A 155 -25.03 -9.86 14.48
C ARG A 155 -25.16 -8.99 13.22
N LEU A 156 -26.15 -8.09 13.18
CA LEU A 156 -26.48 -7.29 11.99
C LEU A 156 -25.41 -6.24 11.68
N TYR A 157 -24.84 -5.60 12.70
CA TYR A 157 -23.73 -4.65 12.52
C TYR A 157 -22.51 -5.34 11.91
N ASP A 158 -22.11 -6.48 12.45
CA ASP A 158 -20.97 -7.26 11.95
C ASP A 158 -21.18 -7.74 10.51
N LEU A 159 -22.42 -8.08 10.14
CA LEU A 159 -22.78 -8.44 8.76
C LEU A 159 -22.64 -7.24 7.82
N GLY A 160 -23.12 -6.06 8.23
CA GLY A 160 -23.00 -4.84 7.43
C GLY A 160 -21.56 -4.36 7.27
N VAL A 161 -20.75 -4.41 8.33
CA VAL A 161 -19.30 -4.10 8.24
C VAL A 161 -18.59 -5.05 7.28
N ARG A 162 -18.91 -6.35 7.31
CA ARG A 162 -18.37 -7.33 6.36
C ARG A 162 -18.83 -7.07 4.93
N ALA A 163 -20.09 -6.72 4.72
CA ALA A 163 -20.60 -6.34 3.41
C ALA A 163 -19.89 -5.08 2.87
N GLY A 164 -19.63 -4.09 3.73
CA GLY A 164 -18.82 -2.92 3.40
C GLY A 164 -17.40 -3.30 3.00
N ALA A 165 -16.74 -4.17 3.77
CA ALA A 165 -15.40 -4.68 3.43
C ALA A 165 -15.38 -5.46 2.10
N LEU A 166 -16.43 -6.23 1.78
CA LEU A 166 -16.58 -6.89 0.48
C LEU A 166 -16.76 -5.87 -0.67
N GLY A 167 -17.51 -4.79 -0.45
CA GLY A 167 -17.62 -3.69 -1.41
C GLY A 167 -16.27 -3.04 -1.70
N LEU A 168 -15.48 -2.77 -0.65
CA LEU A 168 -14.12 -2.24 -0.77
C LEU A 168 -13.18 -3.22 -1.48
N MET A 169 -13.31 -4.53 -1.24
CA MET A 169 -12.59 -5.57 -1.97
C MET A 169 -12.91 -5.53 -3.47
N LEU A 170 -14.19 -5.43 -3.84
CA LEU A 170 -14.59 -5.32 -5.25
C LEU A 170 -14.04 -4.05 -5.90
N ASN A 171 -14.08 -2.92 -5.19
CA ASN A 171 -13.46 -1.68 -5.66
C ASN A 171 -11.95 -1.87 -5.91
N ALA A 172 -11.23 -2.51 -4.99
CA ALA A 172 -9.81 -2.80 -5.16
C ALA A 172 -9.52 -3.74 -6.35
N VAL A 173 -10.39 -4.73 -6.61
CA VAL A 173 -10.29 -5.60 -7.79
C VAL A 173 -10.46 -4.79 -9.08
N VAL A 174 -11.50 -3.94 -9.15
CA VAL A 174 -11.72 -3.06 -10.32
C VAL A 174 -10.55 -2.11 -10.52
N LEU A 175 -10.04 -1.49 -9.45
CA LEU A 175 -8.84 -0.64 -9.50
C LEU A 175 -7.61 -1.40 -10.02
N GLY A 176 -7.41 -2.65 -9.58
CA GLY A 176 -6.33 -3.51 -10.06
C GLY A 176 -6.44 -3.83 -11.55
N PHE A 177 -7.62 -4.22 -12.01
CA PHE A 177 -7.86 -4.46 -13.45
C PHE A 177 -7.68 -3.19 -14.27
N MET A 178 -8.23 -2.05 -13.80
CA MET A 178 -8.08 -0.76 -14.49
C MET A 178 -6.61 -0.32 -14.54
N SER A 179 -5.82 -0.57 -13.50
CA SER A 179 -4.39 -0.28 -13.49
C SER A 179 -3.64 -1.01 -14.61
N LEU A 180 -3.95 -2.29 -14.84
CA LEU A 180 -3.39 -3.07 -15.95
C LEU A 180 -3.97 -2.64 -17.32
N ALA A 181 -5.24 -2.21 -17.35
CA ALA A 181 -5.92 -1.81 -18.57
C ALA A 181 -5.50 -0.41 -19.08
N ILE A 182 -4.98 0.47 -18.23
CA ILE A 182 -4.58 1.84 -18.63
C ILE A 182 -3.48 1.85 -19.70
N GLU A 183 -2.49 0.96 -19.61
CA GLU A 183 -1.42 0.88 -20.63
C GLU A 183 -1.92 0.44 -22.02
N PRO A 184 -2.67 -0.68 -22.17
CA PRO A 184 -3.21 -1.07 -23.47
C PRO A 184 -4.27 -0.08 -23.97
N LEU A 185 -5.12 0.46 -23.09
CA LEU A 185 -6.14 1.44 -23.47
C LEU A 185 -5.51 2.77 -23.91
N GLY A 186 -4.44 3.21 -23.24
CA GLY A 186 -3.67 4.38 -23.66
C GLY A 186 -2.97 4.20 -25.00
N ARG A 187 -2.54 2.97 -25.34
CA ARG A 187 -1.99 2.64 -26.68
C ARG A 187 -3.08 2.60 -27.74
N TRP A 188 -4.25 2.03 -27.41
CA TRP A 188 -5.39 1.90 -28.33
C TRP A 188 -6.02 3.25 -28.69
N VAL A 189 -6.17 4.15 -27.71
CA VAL A 189 -6.76 5.49 -27.88
C VAL A 189 -5.77 6.51 -28.48
N GLY A 190 -4.53 6.09 -28.78
CA GLY A 190 -3.52 6.93 -29.42
C GLY A 190 -2.86 7.94 -28.47
N GLY A 191 -2.76 7.60 -27.19
CA GLY A 191 -1.99 8.35 -26.18
C GLY A 191 -2.79 8.70 -24.92
N VAL A 192 -2.08 8.80 -23.79
CA VAL A 192 -2.64 9.10 -22.45
C VAL A 192 -3.43 10.42 -22.42
N LYS A 193 -3.03 11.42 -23.23
CA LYS A 193 -3.71 12.72 -23.31
C LYS A 193 -5.12 12.63 -23.90
N ARG A 194 -5.32 11.79 -24.93
CA ARG A 194 -6.64 11.56 -25.52
C ARG A 194 -7.51 10.71 -24.59
N LEU A 195 -6.92 9.70 -23.95
CA LEU A 195 -7.62 8.91 -22.95
C LEU A 195 -8.13 9.77 -21.79
N TRP A 196 -7.27 10.65 -21.26
CA TRP A 196 -7.62 11.58 -20.19
C TRP A 196 -8.74 12.54 -20.62
N GLY A 197 -8.69 13.07 -21.85
CA GLY A 197 -9.76 13.92 -22.38
C GLY A 197 -11.12 13.21 -22.52
N ILE A 198 -11.13 11.95 -22.99
CA ILE A 198 -12.36 11.15 -23.10
C ILE A 198 -12.94 10.85 -21.71
N VAL A 199 -12.09 10.46 -20.76
CA VAL A 199 -12.51 10.18 -19.38
C VAL A 199 -13.09 11.43 -18.73
N ASN A 200 -12.47 12.60 -18.93
CA ASN A 200 -12.97 13.85 -18.37
C ASN A 200 -14.28 14.30 -19.01
N PHE A 201 -14.51 13.97 -20.29
CA PHE A 201 -15.80 14.22 -20.96
C PHE A 201 -16.90 13.27 -20.49
N LEU A 202 -16.57 12.02 -20.15
CA LEU A 202 -17.52 11.06 -19.58
C LEU A 202 -17.88 11.35 -18.11
N LEU A 203 -16.96 11.97 -17.36
CA LEU A 203 -17.14 12.32 -15.95
C LEU A 203 -17.78 13.71 -15.72
N ALA A 204 -17.78 14.57 -16.76
CA ALA A 204 -18.44 15.86 -16.75
C ALA A 204 -19.94 15.72 -17.06
#